data_AF-A0A5C9EL40-F1
#
_entry.id   AF-A0A5C9EL40-F1
#
_cell.length_a   1.000
_cell.length_b   1.000
_cell.length_c   1.000
_cell.angle_alpha   90.00
_cell.angle_beta   90.00
_cell.angle_gamma   90.00
#
_symmetry.space_group_name_H-M   'P 1'
#
loop_
_entity.id
_entity.type
_entity.pdbx_description
1 polymer ?
#
loop_
_entity_poly.entity_id
_entity_poly.type
_entity_poly.pdbx_seq_one_letter_code
_entity_poly.pdbx_strand_id
1 'polypeptide(L)'
;MIDLDQFDDDPHLKKIARSLQKYLEDGKNPDALEFKHTLMEYVEREKHLTKATYLLSIIAEHFPYYLSELDLDELIPLLHSPNQKIIINTIITIGYYTIRYSYYSPRHIEALTKTLADTTSKDIRETILFFLSHLSKQGEKFSMESLSDCIDALQDINKISDRNVLTTIISEQPFLLLDHKRTLSKLEDDEEPTASRLNVSRYLDTFGITLKT
;
A
#
# COMPACT_ATOMS: atom_id res chain seq x y z
N MET A 1 -21.07 6.86 2.99
CA MET A 1 -21.61 8.22 3.20
C MET A 1 -20.66 8.97 4.12
N ILE A 2 -20.35 10.23 3.82
CA ILE A 2 -19.41 11.05 4.62
C ILE A 2 -20.17 11.62 5.82
N ASP A 3 -19.63 11.47 7.03
CA ASP A 3 -20.18 12.09 8.24
C ASP A 3 -19.78 13.57 8.30
N LEU A 4 -20.69 14.46 7.88
CA LEU A 4 -20.42 15.89 7.77
C LEU A 4 -20.20 16.60 9.10
N ASP A 5 -20.73 16.06 10.19
CA ASP A 5 -20.66 16.68 11.52
C ASP A 5 -19.22 16.65 12.06
N GLN A 6 -18.40 15.71 11.56
CA GLN A 6 -16.98 15.63 11.87
C GLN A 6 -16.16 16.80 11.32
N PHE A 7 -16.74 17.68 10.50
CA PHE A 7 -16.05 18.81 9.87
C PHE A 7 -16.57 20.17 10.35
N ASP A 8 -17.40 20.22 11.40
CA ASP A 8 -18.02 21.46 11.90
C ASP A 8 -17.03 22.51 12.40
N ASP A 9 -15.85 22.04 12.83
CA ASP A 9 -14.71 22.84 13.28
C ASP A 9 -13.88 23.45 12.15
N ASP A 10 -14.09 23.02 10.90
CA ASP A 10 -13.41 23.58 9.73
C ASP A 10 -14.39 23.74 8.54
N PRO A 11 -14.91 24.97 8.32
CA PRO A 11 -15.84 25.26 7.23
C PRO A 11 -15.30 24.94 5.83
N HIS A 12 -13.99 25.03 5.59
CA HIS A 12 -13.38 24.73 4.30
C HIS A 12 -13.38 23.22 4.04
N LEU A 13 -12.92 22.42 5.00
CA LEU A 13 -13.00 20.96 4.90
C LEU A 13 -14.45 20.48 4.82
N LYS A 14 -15.37 21.09 5.55
CA LYS A 14 -16.81 20.77 5.46
C LYS A 14 -17.37 21.04 4.07
N LYS A 15 -16.93 22.11 3.39
CA LYS A 15 -17.33 22.41 2.01
C LYS A 15 -16.83 21.34 1.03
N ILE A 16 -15.58 20.90 1.19
CA ILE A 16 -15.00 19.81 0.39
C ILE A 16 -15.79 18.51 0.64
N ALA A 17 -15.96 18.12 1.91
CA ALA A 17 -16.72 16.94 2.32
C ALA A 17 -18.14 16.91 1.74
N ARG A 18 -18.88 18.04 1.82
CA ARG A 18 -20.22 18.16 1.21
C ARG A 18 -20.22 17.99 -0.31
N SER A 19 -19.19 18.50 -0.98
CA SER A 19 -19.09 18.41 -2.43
C SER A 19 -18.76 16.99 -2.89
N LEU A 20 -17.85 16.31 -2.19
CA LEU A 20 -17.58 14.88 -2.38
C LEU A 20 -18.80 14.03 -2.04
N GLN A 21 -19.55 14.34 -0.98
CA GLN A 21 -20.77 13.60 -0.64
C GLN A 21 -21.82 13.70 -1.74
N LYS A 22 -22.06 14.90 -2.30
CA LYS A 22 -22.98 15.07 -3.44
C LYS A 22 -22.57 14.18 -4.61
N TYR A 23 -21.28 14.16 -4.95
CA TYR A 23 -20.78 13.24 -5.98
C TYR A 23 -21.13 11.77 -5.68
N LEU A 24 -20.92 11.31 -4.45
CA LEU A 24 -21.22 9.93 -4.06
C LEU A 24 -22.72 9.59 -4.10
N GLU A 25 -23.60 10.58 -3.89
CA GLU A 25 -25.05 10.40 -3.83
C GLU A 25 -25.73 10.52 -5.21
N ASP A 26 -25.34 11.50 -6.01
CA ASP A 26 -26.03 11.85 -7.27
C ASP A 26 -25.11 12.03 -8.48
N GLY A 27 -23.82 11.73 -8.36
CA GLY A 27 -22.86 11.76 -9.46
C GLY A 27 -22.43 13.15 -9.91
N LYS A 28 -22.77 14.21 -9.17
CA LYS A 28 -22.31 15.57 -9.48
C LYS A 28 -20.80 15.69 -9.33
N ASN A 29 -20.10 15.88 -10.44
CA ASN A 29 -18.65 15.99 -10.46
C ASN A 29 -18.17 17.19 -9.61
N PRO A 30 -17.29 16.94 -8.62
CA PRO A 30 -16.64 17.98 -7.84
C PRO A 30 -15.42 18.54 -8.60
N ASP A 31 -14.92 19.70 -8.15
CA ASP A 31 -13.59 20.17 -8.54
C ASP A 31 -12.51 19.44 -7.72
N ALA A 32 -12.32 18.15 -8.06
CA ALA A 32 -11.42 17.28 -7.30
C ALA A 32 -9.95 17.72 -7.39
N LEU A 33 -9.55 18.47 -8.44
CA LEU A 33 -8.20 19.02 -8.53
C LEU A 33 -8.00 20.15 -7.51
N GLU A 34 -8.91 21.11 -7.43
CA GLU A 34 -8.88 22.18 -6.43
C GLU A 34 -8.91 21.58 -5.01
N PHE A 35 -9.76 20.56 -4.80
CA PHE A 35 -9.87 19.88 -3.51
C PHE A 35 -8.57 19.17 -3.15
N LYS A 36 -7.95 18.45 -4.08
CA LYS A 36 -6.66 17.79 -3.87
C LYS A 36 -5.61 18.78 -3.38
N HIS A 37 -5.42 19.90 -4.08
CA HIS A 37 -4.45 20.92 -3.68
C HIS A 37 -4.70 21.44 -2.28
N THR A 38 -5.96 21.82 -2.00
CA THR A 38 -6.35 22.29 -0.67
C THR A 38 -6.03 21.24 0.40
N LEU A 39 -6.37 19.98 0.17
CA LEU A 39 -6.16 18.91 1.14
C LEU A 39 -4.68 18.61 1.38
N MET A 40 -3.82 18.69 0.36
CA MET A 40 -2.37 18.56 0.53
C MET A 40 -1.81 19.68 1.41
N GLU A 41 -2.27 20.93 1.27
CA GLU A 41 -1.90 22.01 2.20
C GLU A 41 -2.33 21.73 3.65
N TYR A 42 -3.45 21.03 3.85
CA TYR A 42 -3.89 20.62 5.18
C TYR A 42 -3.06 19.47 5.75
N VAL A 43 -2.53 18.58 4.91
CA VAL A 43 -1.63 17.50 5.33
C VAL A 43 -0.36 18.08 5.96
N GLU A 44 0.17 19.17 5.41
CA GLU A 44 1.34 19.87 5.96
C GLU A 44 1.09 20.53 7.33
N ARG A 45 -0.17 20.79 7.70
CA ARG A 45 -0.52 21.65 8.85
C ARG A 45 -0.92 20.91 10.12
N GLU A 46 -0.74 19.59 10.19
CA GLU A 46 -1.02 18.63 11.30
C GLU A 46 -2.43 18.66 11.93
N LYS A 47 -2.98 19.82 12.30
CA LYS A 47 -4.23 20.03 13.05
C LYS A 47 -5.44 19.29 12.46
N HIS A 48 -5.50 19.17 11.13
CA HIS A 48 -6.61 18.52 10.43
C HIS A 48 -6.19 17.29 9.64
N LEU A 49 -5.02 16.73 9.91
CA LEU A 49 -4.39 15.67 9.13
C LEU A 49 -5.28 14.43 8.95
N THR A 50 -5.96 13.97 10.01
CA THR A 50 -6.89 12.83 9.92
C THR A 50 -8.06 13.09 8.95
N LYS A 51 -8.61 14.32 8.96
CA LYS A 51 -9.74 14.71 8.10
C LYS A 51 -9.27 14.91 6.66
N ALA A 52 -8.11 15.52 6.48
CA ALA A 52 -7.51 15.75 5.17
C ALA A 52 -7.19 14.44 4.46
N THR A 53 -6.49 13.52 5.14
CA THR A 53 -6.16 12.18 4.61
C THR A 53 -7.41 11.37 4.30
N TYR A 54 -8.47 11.47 5.12
CA TYR A 54 -9.74 10.81 4.83
C TYR A 54 -10.39 11.33 3.54
N LEU A 55 -10.42 12.65 3.31
CA LEU A 55 -10.98 13.19 2.07
C LEU A 55 -10.07 12.89 0.87
N LEU A 56 -8.74 12.85 1.05
CA LEU A 56 -7.80 12.41 0.01
C LEU A 56 -7.99 10.94 -0.38
N SER A 57 -8.34 10.06 0.56
CA SER A 57 -8.60 8.66 0.24
C SER A 57 -9.86 8.48 -0.62
N ILE A 58 -10.89 9.30 -0.39
CA ILE A 58 -12.07 9.39 -1.26
C ILE A 58 -11.70 9.92 -2.65
N ILE A 59 -10.84 10.94 -2.74
CA ILE A 59 -10.34 11.44 -4.03
C ILE A 59 -9.57 10.33 -4.76
N ALA A 60 -8.72 9.56 -4.08
CA ALA A 60 -7.96 8.48 -4.70
C ALA A 60 -8.87 7.37 -5.26
N GLU A 61 -9.91 7.00 -4.52
CA GLU A 61 -10.86 5.96 -4.91
C GLU A 61 -11.64 6.32 -6.18
N HIS A 62 -12.12 7.56 -6.26
CA HIS A 62 -13.06 7.98 -7.29
C HIS A 62 -12.43 8.84 -8.39
N PHE A 63 -11.37 9.55 -8.09
CA PHE A 63 -10.68 10.47 -8.99
C PHE A 63 -9.15 10.34 -8.92
N PRO A 64 -8.61 9.12 -9.13
CA PRO A 64 -7.17 8.87 -9.04
C PRO A 64 -6.35 9.74 -10.01
N TYR A 65 -6.95 10.28 -11.07
CA TYR A 65 -6.35 11.17 -12.10
C TYR A 65 -5.96 12.56 -11.63
N TYR A 66 -6.37 12.96 -10.43
CA TYR A 66 -5.92 14.21 -9.84
C TYR A 66 -4.76 14.06 -8.87
N LEU A 67 -4.35 12.83 -8.56
CA LEU A 67 -3.16 12.55 -7.77
C LEU A 67 -1.96 12.32 -8.70
N SER A 68 -0.78 12.61 -8.17
CA SER A 68 0.52 12.40 -8.81
C SER A 68 1.41 11.54 -7.91
N GLU A 69 2.50 11.00 -8.45
CA GLU A 69 3.49 10.30 -7.63
C GLU A 69 4.08 11.19 -6.54
N LEU A 70 4.26 12.49 -6.82
CA LEU A 70 4.75 13.45 -5.83
C LEU A 70 3.78 13.58 -4.66
N ASP A 71 2.47 13.66 -4.93
CA ASP A 71 1.46 13.69 -3.88
C ASP A 71 1.55 12.41 -3.02
N LEU A 72 1.81 11.24 -3.63
CA LEU A 72 2.00 10.00 -2.86
C LEU A 72 3.26 10.01 -2.01
N ASP A 73 4.37 10.53 -2.53
CA ASP A 73 5.63 10.59 -1.81
C ASP A 73 5.53 11.42 -0.55
N GLU A 74 4.78 12.53 -0.60
CA GLU A 74 4.47 13.36 0.55
C GLU A 74 3.61 12.65 1.60
N LEU A 75 2.81 11.66 1.17
CA LEU A 75 1.95 10.87 2.05
C LEU A 75 2.66 9.65 2.66
N ILE A 76 3.69 9.09 2.04
CA ILE A 76 4.43 7.92 2.55
C ILE A 76 4.87 8.08 4.02
N PRO A 77 5.43 9.21 4.48
CA PRO A 77 5.81 9.39 5.89
C PRO A 77 4.66 9.17 6.87
N LEU A 78 3.42 9.40 6.44
CA LEU A 78 2.23 9.24 7.28
C LEU A 78 1.91 7.77 7.60
N LEU A 79 2.51 6.80 6.90
CA LEU A 79 2.43 5.37 7.24
C LEU A 79 3.04 5.06 8.62
N HIS A 80 3.89 5.95 9.14
CA HIS A 80 4.48 5.86 10.48
C HIS A 80 3.75 6.70 11.53
N SER A 81 2.56 7.25 11.20
CA SER A 81 1.77 8.06 12.14
C SER A 81 1.37 7.24 13.37
N PRO A 82 1.36 7.81 14.59
CA PRO A 82 0.80 7.12 15.75
C PRO A 82 -0.73 6.92 15.65
N ASN A 83 -1.39 7.58 14.70
CA ASN A 83 -2.84 7.48 14.51
C ASN A 83 -3.18 6.48 13.40
N GLN A 84 -3.81 5.36 13.78
CA GLN A 84 -4.21 4.31 12.85
C GLN A 84 -5.12 4.78 11.73
N LYS A 85 -6.00 5.77 11.97
CA LYS A 85 -6.88 6.31 10.91
C LYS A 85 -6.08 7.01 9.82
N ILE A 86 -5.03 7.74 10.20
CA ILE A 86 -4.11 8.38 9.24
C ILE A 86 -3.42 7.31 8.41
N ILE A 87 -2.85 6.28 9.05
CA ILE A 87 -2.18 5.17 8.34
C ILE A 87 -3.13 4.51 7.33
N ILE A 88 -4.33 4.13 7.76
CA ILE A 88 -5.32 3.46 6.91
C ILE A 88 -5.71 4.36 5.72
N ASN A 89 -6.01 5.64 5.97
CA ASN A 89 -6.36 6.57 4.90
C ASN A 89 -5.22 6.72 3.89
N THR A 90 -3.97 6.82 4.35
CA THR A 90 -2.78 6.87 3.50
C THR A 90 -2.63 5.61 2.66
N ILE A 91 -2.80 4.41 3.25
CA ILE A 91 -2.77 3.14 2.52
C ILE A 91 -3.84 3.12 1.44
N ILE A 92 -5.05 3.58 1.74
CA ILE A 92 -6.16 3.64 0.78
C ILE A 92 -5.80 4.57 -0.38
N THR A 93 -5.23 5.76 -0.08
CA THR A 93 -4.80 6.71 -1.10
C THR A 93 -3.74 6.12 -2.02
N ILE A 94 -2.67 5.54 -1.46
CA ILE A 94 -1.59 4.91 -2.24
C ILE A 94 -2.14 3.72 -3.03
N GLY A 95 -2.90 2.84 -2.38
CA GLY A 95 -3.42 1.61 -2.96
C GLY A 95 -4.38 1.84 -4.13
N TYR A 96 -5.30 2.81 -4.03
CA TYR A 96 -6.17 3.13 -5.16
C TYR A 96 -5.43 3.80 -6.31
N TYR A 97 -4.42 4.62 -6.02
CA TYR A 97 -3.56 5.17 -7.06
C TYR A 97 -2.84 4.04 -7.80
N THR A 98 -2.13 3.15 -7.09
CA THR A 98 -1.33 2.09 -7.71
C THR A 98 -2.18 1.07 -8.49
N ILE A 99 -3.39 0.75 -8.04
CA ILE A 99 -4.31 -0.13 -8.79
C ILE A 99 -4.74 0.48 -10.14
N ARG A 100 -4.84 1.82 -10.20
CA ARG A 100 -5.44 2.54 -11.32
C ARG A 100 -4.41 2.99 -12.36
N TYR A 101 -3.15 3.15 -11.95
CA TYR A 101 -2.05 3.46 -12.85
C TYR A 101 -1.19 2.24 -13.10
N SER A 102 -0.88 1.96 -14.36
CA SER A 102 0.13 0.96 -14.71
C SER A 102 1.57 1.49 -14.58
N TYR A 103 1.73 2.80 -14.37
CA TYR A 103 3.01 3.46 -14.19
C TYR A 103 3.00 4.15 -12.82
N TYR A 104 3.35 3.39 -11.79
CA TYR A 104 3.65 3.90 -10.46
C TYR A 104 5.08 3.52 -10.08
N SER A 105 5.63 4.23 -9.11
CA SER A 105 6.97 3.95 -8.61
C SER A 105 6.97 2.70 -7.72
N PRO A 106 7.88 1.72 -7.92
CA PRO A 106 7.96 0.52 -7.08
C PRO A 106 8.05 0.80 -5.57
N ARG A 107 8.62 1.95 -5.19
CA ARG A 107 8.70 2.41 -3.80
C ARG A 107 7.33 2.52 -3.10
N HIS A 108 6.24 2.73 -3.85
CA HIS A 108 4.90 2.78 -3.29
C HIS A 108 4.45 1.39 -2.80
N ILE A 109 4.78 0.33 -3.54
CA ILE A 109 4.55 -1.05 -3.09
C ILE A 109 5.48 -1.38 -1.93
N GLU A 110 6.76 -1.01 -2.02
CA GLU A 110 7.73 -1.22 -0.92
C GLU A 110 7.27 -0.57 0.38
N ALA A 111 6.73 0.65 0.31
CA ALA A 111 6.16 1.32 1.48
C ALA A 111 4.99 0.52 2.09
N LEU A 112 4.11 -0.04 1.26
CA LEU A 112 3.00 -0.88 1.71
C LEU A 112 3.49 -2.21 2.31
N THR A 113 4.41 -2.92 1.66
CA THR A 113 4.92 -4.21 2.14
C THR A 113 5.72 -4.06 3.42
N LYS A 114 6.53 -3.01 3.54
CA LYS A 114 7.23 -2.69 4.78
C LYS A 114 6.25 -2.39 5.91
N THR A 115 5.23 -1.58 5.65
CA THR A 115 4.17 -1.30 6.64
C THR A 115 3.43 -2.58 7.05
N LEU A 116 3.26 -3.54 6.14
CA LEU A 116 2.67 -4.84 6.42
C LEU A 116 3.55 -5.69 7.34
N ALA A 117 4.87 -5.69 7.14
CA ALA A 117 5.82 -6.39 7.99
C ALA A 117 5.89 -5.79 9.40
N ASP A 118 5.81 -4.46 9.51
CA ASP A 118 5.99 -3.75 10.78
C ASP A 118 4.70 -3.66 11.64
N THR A 119 3.52 -3.91 11.06
CA THR A 119 2.24 -3.64 11.74
C THR A 119 1.69 -4.81 12.55
N THR A 120 1.28 -4.52 13.78
CA THR A 120 0.48 -5.45 14.60
C THR A 120 -1.03 -5.22 14.45
N SER A 121 -1.43 -4.10 13.83
CA SER A 121 -2.85 -3.73 13.68
C SER A 121 -3.53 -4.58 12.62
N LYS A 122 -4.63 -5.23 13.02
CA LYS A 122 -5.45 -6.03 12.11
C LYS A 122 -6.01 -5.18 10.96
N ASP A 123 -6.55 -4.01 11.26
CA ASP A 123 -7.24 -3.18 10.26
C ASP A 123 -6.25 -2.64 9.22
N ILE A 124 -5.05 -2.24 9.66
CA ILE A 124 -3.97 -1.82 8.76
C ILE A 124 -3.55 -2.99 7.86
N ARG A 125 -3.31 -4.17 8.45
CA ARG A 125 -2.93 -5.37 7.71
C ARG A 125 -3.96 -5.78 6.67
N GLU A 126 -5.24 -5.87 7.05
CA GLU A 126 -6.31 -6.25 6.12
C GLU A 126 -6.45 -5.24 4.98
N THR A 127 -6.27 -3.95 5.26
CA THR A 127 -6.28 -2.90 4.24
C THR A 127 -5.12 -3.06 3.26
N ILE A 128 -3.89 -3.31 3.73
CA ILE A 128 -2.73 -3.52 2.84
C ILE A 128 -2.91 -4.78 1.99
N LEU A 129 -3.31 -5.90 2.62
CA LEU A 129 -3.51 -7.17 1.92
C LEU A 129 -4.58 -7.07 0.84
N PHE A 130 -5.63 -6.26 1.05
CA PHE A 130 -6.62 -5.97 0.01
C PHE A 130 -5.94 -5.40 -1.24
N PHE A 131 -5.15 -4.33 -1.11
CA PHE A 131 -4.50 -3.67 -2.25
C PHE A 131 -3.43 -4.55 -2.89
N LEU A 132 -2.54 -5.17 -2.11
CA LEU A 132 -1.50 -6.06 -2.64
C LEU A 132 -2.09 -7.25 -3.39
N SER A 133 -3.20 -7.83 -2.89
CA SER A 133 -3.89 -8.93 -3.59
C SER A 133 -4.48 -8.50 -4.93
N HIS A 134 -4.91 -7.24 -5.05
CA HIS A 134 -5.45 -6.71 -6.28
C HIS A 134 -4.33 -6.49 -7.31
N LEU A 135 -3.23 -5.86 -6.89
CA LEU A 135 -2.05 -5.65 -7.73
C LEU A 135 -1.47 -6.97 -8.25
N SER A 136 -1.33 -7.97 -7.37
CA SER A 136 -0.85 -9.31 -7.75
C SER A 136 -1.73 -9.95 -8.82
N LYS A 137 -3.06 -9.87 -8.66
CA LYS A 137 -4.04 -10.38 -9.65
C LYS A 137 -4.02 -9.61 -10.98
N GLN A 138 -3.61 -8.35 -10.96
CA GLN A 138 -3.38 -7.55 -12.17
C GLN A 138 -2.06 -7.92 -12.88
N GLY A 139 -1.25 -8.80 -12.27
CA GLY A 139 0.04 -9.22 -12.81
C GLY A 139 1.18 -8.27 -12.49
N GLU A 140 0.99 -7.35 -11.53
CA GLU A 140 2.03 -6.46 -11.05
C GLU A 140 3.17 -7.26 -10.42
N LYS A 141 4.41 -6.87 -10.74
CA LYS A 141 5.61 -7.54 -10.27
C LYS A 141 6.18 -6.81 -9.08
N PHE A 142 6.38 -7.51 -7.99
CA PHE A 142 6.92 -6.92 -6.76
C PHE A 142 8.46 -6.99 -6.78
N SER A 143 9.13 -6.04 -6.13
CA SER A 143 10.58 -6.13 -5.95
C SER A 143 10.94 -7.28 -5.00
N MET A 144 12.21 -7.71 -5.03
CA MET A 144 12.69 -8.74 -4.10
C MET A 144 12.57 -8.28 -2.65
N GLU A 145 12.78 -6.98 -2.42
CA GLU A 145 12.63 -6.30 -1.14
C GLU A 145 11.18 -6.40 -0.66
N SER A 146 10.21 -6.00 -1.49
CA SER A 146 8.79 -6.12 -1.17
C SER A 146 8.36 -7.55 -0.86
N LEU A 147 8.91 -8.53 -1.58
CA LEU A 147 8.61 -9.94 -1.35
C LEU A 147 9.23 -10.44 -0.04
N SER A 148 10.41 -9.97 0.32
CA SER A 148 11.01 -10.25 1.63
C SER A 148 10.12 -9.75 2.75
N ASP A 149 9.66 -8.50 2.67
CA ASP A 149 8.76 -7.91 3.67
C ASP A 149 7.46 -8.72 3.79
N CYS A 150 6.91 -9.17 2.66
CA CYS A 150 5.75 -10.07 2.65
C CYS A 150 6.02 -11.41 3.36
N ILE A 151 7.21 -12.00 3.20
CA ILE A 151 7.59 -13.24 3.88
C ILE A 151 7.77 -13.01 5.38
N ASP A 152 8.41 -11.91 5.76
CA ASP A 152 8.60 -11.57 7.17
C ASP A 152 7.23 -11.37 7.85
N ALA A 153 6.29 -10.69 7.18
CA ALA A 153 4.91 -10.56 7.66
C ALA A 153 4.19 -11.92 7.85
N LEU A 154 4.47 -12.95 7.03
CA LEU A 154 3.85 -14.28 7.20
C LEU A 154 4.19 -14.94 8.54
N GLN A 155 5.37 -14.64 9.11
CA GLN A 155 5.83 -15.24 10.36
C GLN A 155 4.97 -14.80 11.53
N ASP A 156 4.55 -13.53 11.53
CA ASP A 156 3.82 -12.89 12.62
C ASP A 156 2.30 -12.94 12.46
N ILE A 157 1.80 -13.33 11.28
CA ILE A 157 0.36 -13.46 11.03
C ILE A 157 -0.17 -14.79 11.61
N ASN A 158 -0.96 -14.66 12.67
CA ASN A 158 -1.67 -15.78 13.30
C ASN A 158 -2.99 -16.16 12.59
N LYS A 159 -3.57 -15.25 11.80
CA LYS A 159 -4.86 -15.47 11.13
C LYS A 159 -4.67 -16.21 9.82
N ILE A 160 -5.23 -17.42 9.73
CA ILE A 160 -5.07 -18.33 8.57
C ILE A 160 -5.48 -17.66 7.25
N SER A 161 -6.58 -16.90 7.22
CA SER A 161 -7.03 -16.24 5.98
C SER A 161 -6.05 -15.18 5.48
N ASP A 162 -5.46 -14.39 6.37
CA ASP A 162 -4.44 -13.39 6.03
C ASP A 162 -3.17 -14.09 5.48
N ARG A 163 -2.75 -15.20 6.11
CA ARG A 163 -1.63 -16.04 5.60
C ARG A 163 -1.92 -16.58 4.21
N ASN A 164 -3.14 -17.05 3.95
CA ASN A 164 -3.52 -17.60 2.65
C ASN A 164 -3.49 -16.55 1.54
N VAL A 165 -3.97 -15.33 1.83
CA VAL A 165 -3.89 -14.21 0.88
C VAL A 165 -2.45 -13.88 0.55
N LEU A 166 -1.61 -13.74 1.58
CA LEU A 166 -0.20 -13.39 1.39
C LEU A 166 0.61 -14.50 0.70
N THR A 167 0.33 -15.77 1.02
CA THR A 167 0.84 -16.93 0.29
C THR A 167 0.46 -16.88 -1.19
N THR A 168 -0.80 -16.53 -1.50
CA THR A 168 -1.27 -16.42 -2.88
C THR A 168 -0.52 -15.32 -3.63
N ILE A 169 -0.44 -14.13 -3.03
CA ILE A 169 0.32 -12.98 -3.59
C ILE A 169 1.74 -13.41 -3.93
N ILE A 170 2.42 -14.06 -2.98
CA ILE A 170 3.81 -14.48 -3.14
C ILE A 170 3.94 -15.55 -4.24
N SER A 171 3.01 -16.50 -4.33
CA SER A 171 3.02 -17.58 -5.32
C SER A 171 2.75 -17.11 -6.76
N GLU A 172 2.05 -15.99 -6.90
CA GLU A 172 1.73 -15.36 -8.19
C GLU A 172 2.92 -14.61 -8.82
N GLN A 173 4.10 -14.65 -8.20
CA GLN A 173 5.30 -13.89 -8.60
C GLN A 173 6.36 -14.83 -9.21
N PRO A 174 6.20 -15.24 -10.50
CA PRO A 174 6.94 -16.36 -11.10
C PRO A 174 8.44 -16.11 -11.29
N PHE A 175 8.90 -14.86 -11.27
CA PHE A 175 10.32 -14.54 -11.43
C PHE A 175 11.15 -14.94 -10.21
N LEU A 176 10.54 -15.12 -9.03
CA LEU A 176 11.20 -15.67 -7.85
C LEU A 176 11.78 -17.07 -8.10
N LEU A 177 11.18 -17.86 -8.99
CA LEU A 177 11.67 -19.19 -9.35
C LEU A 177 12.76 -19.16 -10.44
N LEU A 178 12.75 -18.14 -11.31
CA LEU A 178 13.61 -18.04 -12.48
C LEU A 178 14.89 -17.24 -12.22
N ASP A 179 14.79 -16.10 -11.54
CA ASP A 179 15.96 -15.31 -11.16
C ASP A 179 16.77 -16.02 -10.07
N HIS A 180 16.12 -16.89 -9.31
CA HIS A 180 16.74 -17.83 -8.38
C HIS A 180 17.74 -18.79 -9.04
N LYS A 181 17.42 -19.39 -10.20
CA LYS A 181 18.38 -20.27 -10.92
C LYS A 181 19.62 -19.51 -11.37
N ARG A 182 19.45 -18.25 -11.80
CA ARG A 182 20.56 -17.39 -12.25
C ARG A 182 21.39 -16.86 -11.08
N THR A 183 20.75 -16.40 -10.03
CA THR A 183 21.40 -15.80 -8.86
C THR A 183 22.12 -16.87 -8.04
N LEU A 184 21.56 -18.07 -7.86
CA LEU A 184 22.31 -19.20 -7.26
C LEU A 184 23.52 -19.62 -8.11
N SER A 185 23.35 -19.74 -9.44
CA SER A 185 24.47 -20.11 -10.34
C SER A 185 25.62 -19.09 -10.37
N LYS A 186 25.37 -17.85 -9.94
CA LYS A 186 26.39 -16.79 -9.84
C LYS A 186 26.98 -16.66 -8.44
N LEU A 187 26.29 -17.16 -7.42
CA LEU A 187 26.66 -17.00 -6.02
C LEU A 187 27.37 -18.25 -5.47
N GLU A 188 27.34 -19.40 -6.16
CA GLU A 188 28.17 -20.57 -5.82
C GLU A 188 29.68 -20.26 -5.70
N ASP A 189 30.13 -19.10 -6.19
CA ASP A 189 31.51 -18.62 -6.12
C ASP A 189 31.80 -17.58 -5.00
N ASP A 190 30.79 -17.07 -4.27
CA ASP A 190 30.98 -16.05 -3.21
C ASP A 190 30.76 -16.63 -1.79
N GLU A 191 31.76 -16.46 -0.91
CA GLU A 191 31.82 -17.04 0.44
C GLU A 191 30.90 -16.37 1.49
N GLU A 192 30.34 -15.18 1.22
CA GLU A 192 29.42 -14.49 2.16
C GLU A 192 27.94 -14.58 1.73
N PRO A 193 27.01 -14.89 2.66
CA PRO A 193 25.58 -14.86 2.36
C PRO A 193 25.10 -13.42 2.25
N THR A 194 24.79 -12.97 1.03
CA THR A 194 24.10 -11.69 0.80
C THR A 194 22.68 -11.72 1.36
N ALA A 195 22.12 -10.57 1.74
CA ALA A 195 20.74 -10.46 2.23
C ALA A 195 19.72 -11.12 1.27
N SER A 196 19.99 -11.01 -0.04
CA SER A 196 19.21 -11.67 -1.10
C SER A 196 19.22 -13.21 -1.00
N ARG A 197 20.33 -13.86 -0.60
CA ARG A 197 20.37 -15.32 -0.37
C ARG A 197 19.48 -15.73 0.78
N LEU A 198 19.50 -14.96 1.87
CA LEU A 198 18.72 -15.27 3.07
C LEU A 198 17.21 -15.18 2.78
N ASN A 199 16.78 -14.15 2.07
CA ASN A 199 15.38 -13.93 1.74
C ASN A 199 14.84 -14.99 0.77
N VAL A 200 15.67 -15.43 -0.18
CA VAL A 200 15.37 -16.51 -1.12
C VAL A 200 15.33 -17.88 -0.44
N SER A 201 16.26 -18.17 0.47
CA SER A 201 16.21 -19.41 1.27
C SER A 201 14.93 -19.46 2.11
N ARG A 202 14.60 -18.36 2.80
CA ARG A 202 13.37 -18.24 3.59
C ARG A 202 12.11 -18.45 2.76
N TYR A 203 12.07 -17.91 1.54
CA TYR A 203 10.98 -18.16 0.59
C TYR A 203 10.82 -19.66 0.32
N LEU A 204 11.91 -20.34 -0.05
CA LEU A 204 11.87 -21.76 -0.41
C LEU A 204 11.47 -22.66 0.76
N ASP A 205 12.01 -22.38 1.94
CA ASP A 205 11.64 -23.08 3.17
C ASP A 205 10.16 -22.88 3.50
N THR A 206 9.64 -21.66 3.34
CA THR A 206 8.23 -21.33 3.57
C THR A 206 7.29 -22.11 2.65
N PHE A 207 7.69 -22.34 1.40
CA PHE A 207 6.86 -23.05 0.42
C PHE A 207 7.23 -24.53 0.23
N GLY A 208 8.13 -25.07 1.07
CA GLY A 208 8.58 -26.46 0.97
C GLY A 208 9.21 -26.80 -0.40
N ILE A 209 9.75 -25.80 -1.09
CA ILE A 209 10.35 -25.97 -2.41
C ILE A 209 11.78 -26.46 -2.19
N THR A 210 11.94 -27.78 -2.20
CA THR A 210 13.27 -28.39 -2.13
C THR A 210 13.93 -28.24 -3.50
N LEU A 211 15.04 -27.50 -3.55
CA LEU A 211 15.87 -27.47 -4.74
C LEU A 211 16.54 -28.83 -4.88
N LYS A 212 16.20 -29.56 -5.93
CA LYS A 212 17.06 -30.63 -6.41
C LYS A 212 18.28 -29.96 -7.05
N THR A 213 19.40 -30.03 -6.34
CA THR A 213 20.74 -29.80 -6.91
C THR A 213 21.03 -30.80 -8.01
#